data_AF-D3SS54-F1
#
_entry.id   AF-D3SS54-F1
#
_cell.length_a   1.000
_cell.length_b   1.000
_cell.length_c   1.000
_cell.angle_alpha   90.00
_cell.angle_beta   90.00
_cell.angle_gamma   90.00
#
_symmetry.space_group_name_H-M   'P 1'
#
loop_
_entity.id
_entity.type
_entity.pdbx_description
1 polymer ?
#
loop_
_entity_poly.entity_id
_entity_poly.type
_entity_poly.pdbx_seq_one_letter_code
_entity_poly.pdbx_strand_id
1 'polypeptide(L)'
;MSAGHRRTELETMARVLEREIASLNEAVTAVDGVLEWLETVDKSPLSSLGFEALRERHEALAVRRMCCQRFVKERQETLARVSAQETPAKTAHREVVEYLYQEQRQTYPVLAAMVALDRLCGTCQRVVRAHLVRRA
;
A
#
# COMPACT_ATOMS: atom_id res chain seq x y z
N MET A 1 -37.57 -1.34 -13.49
CA MET A 1 -36.27 -1.99 -13.78
C MET A 1 -36.52 -3.17 -14.72
N SER A 2 -35.78 -3.29 -15.82
CA SER A 2 -35.83 -4.46 -16.71
C SER A 2 -34.80 -5.52 -16.29
N ALA A 3 -35.02 -6.78 -16.65
CA ALA A 3 -34.05 -7.85 -16.41
C ALA A 3 -32.66 -7.56 -17.01
N GLY A 4 -32.61 -6.86 -18.17
CA GLY A 4 -31.36 -6.43 -18.80
C GLY A 4 -30.59 -5.41 -17.96
N HIS A 5 -31.29 -4.44 -17.36
CA HIS A 5 -30.67 -3.45 -16.48
C HIS A 5 -30.04 -4.11 -15.24
N ARG A 6 -30.77 -5.05 -14.61
CA ARG A 6 -30.27 -5.76 -13.43
C ARG A 6 -29.04 -6.63 -13.74
N ARG A 7 -29.00 -7.25 -14.93
CA ARG A 7 -27.86 -8.05 -15.37
C ARG A 7 -26.60 -7.19 -15.55
N THR A 8 -26.71 -6.04 -16.22
CA THR A 8 -25.59 -5.12 -16.40
C THR A 8 -25.05 -4.58 -15.08
N GLU A 9 -25.93 -4.31 -14.11
CA GLU A 9 -25.54 -3.88 -12.77
C GLU A 9 -24.72 -4.95 -12.04
N LEU A 10 -25.18 -6.22 -12.04
CA LEU A 10 -24.47 -7.34 -11.44
C LEU A 10 -23.12 -7.61 -12.13
N GLU A 11 -23.07 -7.59 -13.46
CA GLU A 11 -21.83 -7.74 -14.23
C GLU A 11 -20.83 -6.61 -13.95
N THR A 12 -21.33 -5.43 -13.61
CA THR A 12 -20.50 -4.28 -13.22
C THR A 12 -19.97 -4.44 -11.79
N MET A 13 -20.82 -4.86 -10.86
CA MET A 13 -20.44 -5.16 -9.48
C MET A 13 -19.37 -6.25 -9.39
N ALA A 14 -19.53 -7.33 -10.17
CA ALA A 14 -18.56 -8.42 -10.22
C ALA A 14 -17.17 -7.93 -10.65
N ARG A 15 -17.10 -7.13 -11.72
CA ARG A 15 -15.83 -6.53 -12.19
C ARG A 15 -15.19 -5.59 -11.18
N VAL A 16 -16.01 -4.84 -10.43
CA VAL A 16 -15.54 -3.99 -9.33
C VAL A 16 -14.90 -4.84 -8.24
N LEU A 17 -15.57 -5.92 -7.81
CA LEU A 17 -15.06 -6.82 -6.77
C LEU A 17 -13.78 -7.54 -7.21
N GLU A 18 -13.71 -8.03 -8.46
CA GLU A 18 -12.50 -8.64 -9.01
C GLU A 18 -11.31 -7.69 -8.99
N ARG A 19 -11.53 -6.44 -9.40
CA ARG A 19 -10.49 -5.39 -9.36
C ARG A 19 -10.06 -5.08 -7.93
N GLU A 20 -11.01 -5.05 -7.00
CA GLU A 20 -10.72 -4.81 -5.59
C GLU A 20 -9.91 -5.96 -4.97
N ILE A 21 -10.28 -7.21 -5.24
CA ILE A 21 -9.52 -8.39 -4.81
C ILE A 21 -8.08 -8.34 -5.33
N ALA A 22 -7.90 -8.05 -6.62
CA ALA A 22 -6.56 -7.94 -7.21
C ALA A 22 -5.73 -6.84 -6.51
N SER A 23 -6.33 -5.67 -6.28
CA SER A 23 -5.67 -4.56 -5.59
C SER A 23 -5.32 -4.89 -4.13
N LEU A 24 -6.17 -5.63 -3.43
CA LEU A 24 -5.90 -6.09 -2.06
C LEU A 24 -4.77 -7.12 -2.00
N ASN A 25 -4.73 -8.06 -2.94
CA ASN A 25 -3.66 -9.05 -3.02
C ASN A 25 -2.30 -8.39 -3.31
N GLU A 26 -2.27 -7.39 -4.19
CA GLU A 26 -1.08 -6.57 -4.42
C GLU A 26 -0.65 -5.82 -3.15
N ALA A 27 -1.62 -5.28 -2.40
CA ALA A 27 -1.34 -4.60 -1.14
C ALA A 27 -0.70 -5.54 -0.10
N VAL A 28 -1.28 -6.72 0.09
CA VAL A 28 -0.77 -7.75 1.01
C VAL A 28 0.64 -8.14 0.60
N THR A 29 0.86 -8.45 -0.68
CA THR A 29 2.17 -8.83 -1.20
C THR A 29 3.23 -7.74 -0.94
N ALA A 30 2.88 -6.47 -1.16
CA ALA A 30 3.78 -5.36 -0.90
C ALA A 30 4.06 -5.14 0.59
N VAL A 31 3.05 -5.28 1.46
CA VAL A 31 3.22 -5.16 2.91
C VAL A 31 4.12 -6.29 3.43
N ASP A 32 3.78 -7.54 3.10
CA ASP A 32 4.51 -8.72 3.56
C ASP A 32 5.96 -8.69 3.11
N GLY A 33 6.23 -8.33 1.84
CA GLY A 33 7.59 -8.23 1.32
C GLY A 33 8.43 -7.15 2.02
N VAL A 34 7.83 -6.05 2.49
CA VAL A 34 8.56 -5.04 3.27
C VAL A 34 8.78 -5.51 4.71
N LEU A 35 7.77 -6.12 5.34
CA LEU A 35 7.87 -6.63 6.71
C LEU A 35 8.90 -7.77 6.82
N GLU A 36 8.84 -8.76 5.92
CA GLU A 36 9.80 -9.85 5.86
C GLU A 36 11.24 -9.33 5.67
N TRP A 37 11.41 -8.32 4.82
CA TRP A 37 12.71 -7.69 4.64
C TRP A 37 13.17 -6.97 5.92
N LEU A 38 12.29 -6.22 6.59
CA LEU A 38 12.61 -5.54 7.85
C LEU A 38 13.02 -6.55 8.93
N GLU A 39 12.28 -7.64 9.09
CA GLU A 39 12.61 -8.73 10.02
C GLU A 39 13.96 -9.38 9.67
N THR A 40 14.25 -9.57 8.38
CA THR A 40 15.52 -10.15 7.93
C THR A 40 16.69 -9.24 8.28
N VAL A 41 16.59 -7.93 8.04
CA VAL A 41 17.70 -7.01 8.33
C VAL A 41 17.87 -6.74 9.82
N ASP A 42 16.81 -6.85 10.62
CA ASP A 42 16.84 -6.67 12.08
C ASP A 42 17.67 -7.75 12.78
N LYS A 43 17.78 -8.95 12.18
CA LYS A 43 18.68 -10.04 12.66
C LYS A 43 20.16 -9.64 12.69
N SER A 44 20.56 -8.60 11.98
CA SER A 44 21.93 -8.08 11.99
C SER A 44 21.96 -6.67 12.60
N PRO A 45 22.45 -6.52 13.85
CA PRO A 45 22.55 -5.22 14.52
C PRO A 45 23.39 -4.23 13.72
N LEU A 46 23.02 -2.94 13.74
CA LEU A 46 23.75 -1.91 12.98
C LEU A 46 25.21 -1.76 13.42
N SER A 47 25.52 -2.07 14.68
CA SER A 47 26.88 -2.03 15.23
C SER A 47 27.82 -3.07 14.61
N SER A 48 27.29 -4.19 14.12
CA SER A 48 28.08 -5.26 13.49
C SER A 48 28.30 -5.04 11.99
N LEU A 49 27.70 -4.00 11.40
CA LEU A 49 27.80 -3.71 9.98
C LEU A 49 28.92 -2.70 9.69
N GLY A 50 29.62 -2.93 8.58
CA GLY A 50 30.54 -1.96 7.98
C GLY A 50 29.80 -0.86 7.21
N PHE A 51 30.55 0.13 6.73
CA PHE A 51 30.00 1.27 6.00
C PHE A 51 29.15 0.86 4.78
N GLU A 52 29.66 -0.03 3.93
CA GLU A 52 28.94 -0.40 2.69
C GLU A 52 27.62 -1.10 3.00
N ALA A 53 27.62 -2.06 3.93
CA ALA A 53 26.40 -2.75 4.35
C ALA A 53 25.36 -1.78 4.97
N LEU A 54 25.81 -0.76 5.71
CA LEU A 54 24.91 0.29 6.22
C LEU A 54 24.36 1.15 5.08
N ARG A 55 25.18 1.50 4.09
CA ARG A 55 24.77 2.27 2.91
C ARG A 55 23.74 1.51 2.08
N GLU A 56 24.01 0.25 1.75
CA GLU A 56 23.09 -0.64 1.04
C GLU A 56 21.75 -0.77 1.78
N ARG A 57 21.78 -0.93 3.11
CA ARG A 57 20.56 -0.98 3.93
C ARG A 57 19.79 0.34 3.87
N HIS A 58 20.47 1.48 3.89
CA HIS A 58 19.85 2.79 3.77
C HIS A 58 19.20 2.99 2.39
N GLU A 59 19.85 2.58 1.31
CA GLU A 59 19.34 2.64 -0.07
C GLU A 59 18.16 1.68 -0.26
N ALA A 60 18.25 0.46 0.29
CA ALA A 60 17.15 -0.51 0.28
C ALA A 60 15.89 0.01 0.96
N LEU A 61 16.03 0.72 2.09
CA LEU A 61 14.91 1.42 2.76
C LEU A 61 14.31 2.51 1.86
N ALA A 62 15.12 3.27 1.13
CA ALA A 62 14.63 4.29 0.20
C ALA A 62 13.76 3.67 -0.90
N VAL A 63 14.20 2.55 -1.49
CA VAL A 63 13.44 1.81 -2.50
C VAL A 63 12.07 1.37 -1.96
N ARG A 64 12.02 0.83 -0.74
CA ARG A 64 10.77 0.36 -0.12
C ARG A 64 9.80 1.51 0.17
N ARG A 65 10.31 2.67 0.58
CA ARG A 65 9.52 3.89 0.72
C ARG A 65 8.91 4.34 -0.60
N MET A 66 9.70 4.34 -1.67
CA MET A 66 9.19 4.66 -3.01
C MET A 66 8.09 3.69 -3.45
N CYS A 67 8.24 2.39 -3.16
CA CYS A 67 7.19 1.40 -3.44
C CYS A 67 5.89 1.69 -2.68
N CYS A 68 5.97 1.99 -1.37
CA CYS A 68 4.80 2.36 -0.56
C CYS A 68 4.11 3.61 -1.12
N GLN A 69 4.88 4.64 -1.47
CA GLN A 69 4.35 5.89 -2.02
C GLN A 69 3.69 5.69 -3.38
N ARG A 70 4.30 4.89 -4.26
CA ARG A 70 3.73 4.53 -5.56
C ARG A 70 2.40 3.80 -5.38
N PHE A 71 2.34 2.81 -4.50
CA PHE A 71 1.10 2.08 -4.22
C PHE A 71 0.00 3.01 -3.68
N VAL A 72 0.32 3.88 -2.71
CA VAL A 72 -0.63 4.86 -2.16
C VAL A 72 -1.18 5.74 -3.28
N LYS A 73 -0.32 6.24 -4.17
CA LYS A 73 -0.73 7.07 -5.30
C LYS A 73 -1.64 6.32 -6.27
N GLU A 74 -1.25 5.13 -6.71
CA GLU A 74 -2.04 4.29 -7.63
C GLU A 74 -3.43 3.95 -7.04
N ARG A 75 -3.47 3.66 -5.73
CA ARG A 75 -4.71 3.37 -5.01
C ARG A 75 -5.59 4.60 -4.86
N GLN A 76 -5.01 5.75 -4.51
CA GLN A 76 -5.72 7.03 -4.46
C GLN A 76 -6.26 7.42 -5.84
N GLU A 77 -5.50 7.23 -6.91
CA GLU A 77 -5.98 7.46 -8.29
C GLU A 77 -7.12 6.53 -8.65
N THR A 78 -7.09 5.27 -8.23
CA THR A 78 -8.21 4.32 -8.42
C THR A 78 -9.46 4.78 -7.68
N LEU A 79 -9.32 5.25 -6.43
CA LEU A 79 -10.43 5.79 -5.64
C LEU A 79 -10.90 7.17 -6.14
N ALA A 80 -10.01 7.99 -6.73
CA ALA A 80 -10.31 9.35 -7.19
C ALA A 80 -10.81 9.43 -8.64
N ARG A 81 -10.36 8.56 -9.56
CA ARG A 81 -10.93 8.43 -10.92
C ARG A 81 -12.42 8.07 -10.92
N VAL A 82 -12.91 7.59 -9.78
CA VAL A 82 -14.33 7.34 -9.50
C VAL A 82 -15.10 8.64 -9.24
N SER A 83 -14.45 9.75 -8.91
CA SER A 83 -15.08 11.03 -8.51
C SER A 83 -15.30 12.05 -9.65
N ALA A 84 -14.66 11.91 -10.82
CA ALA A 84 -14.58 13.03 -11.79
C ALA A 84 -15.53 12.94 -13.01
N GLN A 85 -16.23 11.83 -13.24
CA GLN A 85 -17.22 11.70 -14.32
C GLN A 85 -18.24 10.62 -13.94
N GLU A 86 -19.50 10.97 -13.74
CA GLU A 86 -20.56 10.06 -13.28
C GLU A 86 -20.93 9.04 -14.36
N THR A 87 -20.49 7.79 -14.19
CA THR A 87 -21.08 6.64 -14.89
C THR A 87 -21.59 5.65 -13.84
N PRO A 88 -22.68 4.89 -14.12
CA PRO A 88 -23.29 3.98 -13.13
C PRO A 88 -22.30 2.97 -12.54
N ALA A 89 -21.28 2.57 -13.30
CA ALA A 89 -20.22 1.68 -12.83
C ALA A 89 -19.28 2.29 -11.77
N LYS A 90 -19.22 3.61 -11.66
CA LYS A 90 -18.33 4.33 -10.74
C LYS A 90 -18.97 4.49 -9.36
N THR A 91 -20.24 4.86 -9.29
CA THR A 91 -21.00 4.88 -8.03
C THR A 91 -20.94 3.52 -7.33
N ALA A 92 -21.09 2.44 -8.11
CA ALA A 92 -20.96 1.07 -7.62
C ALA A 92 -19.59 0.77 -6.99
N HIS A 93 -18.47 1.27 -7.54
CA HIS A 93 -17.15 1.00 -6.95
C HIS A 93 -16.95 1.69 -5.60
N ARG A 94 -17.41 2.95 -5.46
CA ARG A 94 -17.29 3.66 -4.19
C ARG A 94 -18.19 3.03 -3.12
N GLU A 95 -19.44 2.76 -3.46
CA GLU A 95 -20.39 2.12 -2.54
C GLU A 95 -19.93 0.73 -2.11
N VAL A 96 -19.38 -0.07 -3.03
CA VAL A 96 -18.80 -1.37 -2.70
C VAL A 96 -17.62 -1.24 -1.77
N VAL A 97 -16.66 -0.34 -2.04
CA VAL A 97 -15.48 -0.17 -1.18
C VAL A 97 -15.87 0.39 0.20
N GLU A 98 -16.77 1.38 0.26
CA GLU A 98 -17.28 1.91 1.52
C GLU A 98 -18.03 0.82 2.31
N TYR A 99 -18.85 0.01 1.65
CA TYR A 99 -19.52 -1.14 2.25
C TYR A 99 -18.53 -2.20 2.77
N LEU A 100 -17.50 -2.54 1.99
CA LEU A 100 -16.48 -3.52 2.38
C LEU A 100 -15.67 -3.06 3.59
N TYR A 101 -15.44 -1.75 3.71
CA TYR A 101 -14.62 -1.18 4.78
C TYR A 101 -15.44 -0.62 5.96
N GLN A 102 -16.78 -0.66 5.91
CA GLN A 102 -17.62 -0.03 6.93
C GLN A 102 -17.41 -0.58 8.35
N GLU A 103 -17.00 -1.85 8.47
CA GLU A 103 -16.73 -2.51 9.75
C GLU A 103 -15.29 -2.29 10.23
N GLN A 104 -14.44 -1.65 9.42
CA GLN A 104 -13.04 -1.41 9.74
C GLN A 104 -12.87 -0.09 10.50
N ARG A 105 -11.87 -0.05 11.40
CA ARG A 105 -11.58 1.17 12.19
C ARG A 105 -11.16 2.35 11.33
N GLN A 106 -10.52 2.09 10.20
CA GLN A 106 -10.09 3.11 9.25
C GLN A 106 -10.97 3.06 8.00
N THR A 107 -11.39 4.21 7.51
CA THR A 107 -12.19 4.35 6.28
C THR A 107 -11.50 3.74 5.05
N TYR A 108 -10.18 3.76 5.01
CA TYR A 108 -9.36 3.14 3.96
C TYR A 108 -8.17 2.41 4.59
N PRO A 109 -8.38 1.17 5.09
CA PRO A 109 -7.39 0.46 5.90
C PRO A 109 -6.09 0.18 5.13
N VAL A 110 -6.19 -0.11 3.83
CA VAL A 110 -5.04 -0.33 2.95
C VAL A 110 -4.16 0.93 2.83
N LEU A 111 -4.77 2.09 2.63
CA LEU A 111 -4.03 3.36 2.57
C LEU A 111 -3.36 3.66 3.91
N ALA A 112 -4.08 3.43 5.01
CA ALA A 112 -3.55 3.62 6.35
C ALA A 112 -2.34 2.71 6.62
N ALA A 113 -2.42 1.43 6.24
CA ALA A 113 -1.33 0.46 6.40
C ALA A 113 -0.09 0.86 5.60
N MET A 114 -0.25 1.23 4.33
CA MET A 114 0.88 1.63 3.47
C MET A 114 1.57 2.90 3.96
N VAL A 115 0.80 3.88 4.45
CA VAL A 115 1.36 5.11 5.06
C VAL A 115 2.11 4.79 6.36
N ALA A 116 1.57 3.88 7.19
CA ALA A 116 2.26 3.44 8.40
C ALA A 116 3.59 2.73 8.06
N LEU A 117 3.60 1.92 7.00
CA LEU A 117 4.79 1.20 6.54
C LEU A 117 5.86 2.15 5.96
N ASP A 118 5.49 3.15 5.17
CA ASP A 118 6.43 4.20 4.71
C ASP A 118 7.06 4.94 5.90
N ARG A 119 6.26 5.26 6.93
CA ARG A 119 6.74 5.92 8.15
C ARG A 119 7.71 5.03 8.94
N LEU A 120 7.42 3.74 9.05
CA LEU A 120 8.30 2.76 9.69
C LEU A 120 9.64 2.70 8.96
N CYS A 121 9.62 2.47 7.63
CA CYS A 121 10.81 2.49 6.79
C CYS A 121 11.60 3.80 6.92
N GLY A 122 10.91 4.96 6.94
CA GLY A 122 11.54 6.26 7.14
C GLY A 122 12.22 6.39 8.51
N THR A 123 11.64 5.79 9.55
CA THR A 123 12.24 5.76 10.88
C THR A 123 13.51 4.90 10.90
N CYS A 124 13.44 3.68 10.38
CA CYS A 124 14.60 2.81 10.22
C CYS A 124 15.71 3.49 9.42
N GLN A 125 15.35 4.20 8.33
CA GLN A 125 16.31 4.88 7.46
C GLN A 125 17.07 5.99 8.19
N ARG A 126 16.38 6.76 9.05
CA ARG A 126 17.03 7.76 9.90
C ARG A 126 18.00 7.13 10.90
N VAL A 127 17.64 5.99 11.49
CA VAL A 127 18.53 5.27 12.43
C VAL A 127 19.78 4.74 11.74
N VAL A 128 19.65 4.17 10.54
CA VAL A 128 20.80 3.72 9.74
C VAL A 128 21.70 4.90 9.35
N ARG A 129 21.11 6.02 8.88
CA ARG A 129 21.85 7.24 8.57
C ARG A 129 22.62 7.78 9.78
N ALA A 130 22.02 7.76 10.96
CA ALA A 130 22.69 8.19 12.18
C ALA A 130 23.92 7.31 12.52
N HIS A 131 23.87 6.01 12.20
CA HIS A 131 25.01 5.11 12.34
C HIS A 131 26.10 5.38 11.29
N LEU A 132 25.70 5.62 10.03
CA LEU A 132 26.63 5.97 8.95
C LEU A 132 27.46 7.22 9.31
N VAL A 133 26.82 8.27 9.79
CA VAL A 133 27.50 9.55 10.10
C VAL A 133 28.34 9.48 11.38
N ARG A 134 27.97 8.63 12.35
CA ARG A 134 28.75 8.48 13.60
C ARG A 134 30.04 7.65 13.45
N ARG A 135 30.12 6.80 12.42
CA ARG A 135 31.28 5.94 12.14
C ARG A 135 32.16 6.44 10.99
N ALA A 136 31.74 7.50 10.29
CA ALA A 136 32.51 8.15 9.23
C ALA A 136 33.54 9.12 9.80
#